data_AF-A0A921H2U0-F1
#
_entry.id   AF-A0A921H2U0-F1
#
_cell.length_a   1.000
_cell.length_b   1.000
_cell.length_c   1.000
_cell.angle_alpha   90.00
_cell.angle_beta   90.00
_cell.angle_gamma   90.00
#
_symmetry.space_group_name_H-M   'P 1'
#
loop_
_entity.id
_entity.type
_entity.pdbx_description
1 polymer ?
#
loop_
_entity_poly.entity_id
_entity_poly.type
_entity_poly.pdbx_seq_one_letter_code
_entity_poly.pdbx_strand_id
1 'polypeptide(L)'
;MSEFNQLWDEVSVMVDFEAKRIRNSSGKVDVRRIETYYKTEIIDKLWFNFTFPNKYNKWICDYYENSPAIQREIRESMDSFAPVSRGKQSSVLFVTGVVVFVLGLLSFVLPELDETISICLTLAGVVLGVWGFVKRSNSGSCCEMSALSGELDRIKKQVNTIIHEHEDHR
;
A
#
# COMPACT_ATOMS: atom_id res chain seq x y z
N MET A 1 -18.85 -12.51 20.60
CA MET A 1 -17.94 -12.14 19.50
C MET A 1 -18.58 -12.67 18.23
N SER A 2 -18.86 -11.83 17.22
CA SER A 2 -19.47 -12.31 15.97
C SER A 2 -18.52 -13.29 15.25
N GLU A 3 -19.06 -14.28 14.54
CA GLU A 3 -18.28 -15.28 13.79
C GLU A 3 -17.28 -14.61 12.82
N PHE A 4 -17.71 -13.52 12.16
CA PHE A 4 -16.85 -12.67 11.36
C PHE A 4 -15.58 -12.23 12.10
N ASN A 5 -15.71 -11.73 13.33
CA ASN A 5 -14.57 -11.21 14.08
C ASN A 5 -13.53 -12.30 14.38
N GLN A 6 -13.97 -13.53 14.64
CA GLN A 6 -13.06 -14.66 14.83
C GLN A 6 -12.33 -15.01 13.52
N LEU A 7 -13.05 -15.08 12.40
CA LEU A 7 -12.45 -15.32 11.09
C LEU A 7 -11.46 -14.20 10.71
N TRP A 8 -11.80 -12.94 11.00
CA TRP A 8 -10.96 -11.80 10.72
C TRP A 8 -9.68 -11.76 11.55
N ASP A 9 -9.75 -12.17 12.82
CA ASP A 9 -8.57 -12.26 13.68
C ASP A 9 -7.55 -13.26 13.11
N GLU A 10 -8.03 -14.37 12.53
CA GLU A 10 -7.15 -15.32 11.83
C GLU A 10 -6.54 -14.73 10.56
N VAL A 11 -7.33 -14.01 9.74
CA VAL A 11 -6.81 -13.28 8.57
C VAL A 11 -5.73 -12.29 8.98
N SER A 12 -5.94 -11.57 10.09
CA SER A 12 -4.97 -10.61 10.60
C SER A 12 -3.65 -11.28 10.97
N VAL A 13 -3.69 -12.48 11.55
CA VAL A 13 -2.49 -13.30 11.83
C VAL A 13 -1.81 -13.76 10.54
N MET A 14 -2.57 -14.21 9.53
CA MET A 14 -2.00 -14.64 8.25
C MET A 14 -1.27 -13.50 7.52
N VAL A 15 -1.88 -12.31 7.48
CA VAL A 15 -1.31 -11.12 6.84
C VAL A 15 -0.10 -10.60 7.62
N ASP A 16 -0.14 -10.60 8.95
CA ASP A 16 1.02 -10.26 9.79
C ASP A 16 2.19 -11.24 9.59
N PHE A 17 1.90 -12.54 9.52
CA PHE A 17 2.90 -13.57 9.24
C PHE A 17 3.57 -13.33 7.87
N GLU A 18 2.78 -13.07 6.83
CA GLU A 18 3.31 -12.80 5.50
C GLU A 18 4.14 -11.51 5.47
N ALA A 19 3.67 -10.45 6.11
CA ALA A 19 4.43 -9.20 6.20
C ALA A 19 5.76 -9.39 6.93
N LYS A 20 5.81 -10.20 7.99
CA LYS A 20 7.06 -10.60 8.66
C LYS A 20 7.95 -11.40 7.73
N ARG A 21 7.41 -12.32 6.93
CA ARG A 21 8.17 -13.09 5.93
C ARG A 21 8.80 -12.19 4.87
N ILE A 22 8.02 -11.24 4.33
CA ILE A 22 8.51 -10.25 3.37
C ILE A 22 9.63 -9.42 3.99
N ARG A 23 9.39 -8.86 5.19
CA ARG A 23 10.38 -8.07 5.93
C ARG A 23 11.66 -8.85 6.19
N ASN A 24 11.59 -10.12 6.56
CA ASN A 24 12.77 -10.94 6.82
C ASN A 24 13.59 -11.18 5.54
N SER A 25 12.95 -11.22 4.36
CA SER A 25 13.64 -11.40 3.08
C SER A 25 14.29 -10.14 2.51
N SER A 26 13.69 -8.96 2.73
CA SER A 26 14.10 -7.70 2.08
C SER A 26 14.47 -6.57 3.06
N GLY A 27 14.37 -6.80 4.37
CA GLY A 27 14.54 -5.80 5.42
C GLY A 27 13.37 -4.80 5.57
N LYS A 28 12.38 -4.83 4.67
CA LYS A 28 11.24 -3.89 4.64
C LYS A 28 9.95 -4.60 4.20
N VAL A 29 8.79 -4.11 4.60
CA VAL A 29 7.51 -4.65 4.10
C VAL A 29 7.19 -3.94 2.79
N ASP A 30 7.32 -4.64 1.67
CA ASP A 30 6.94 -4.12 0.35
C ASP A 30 5.40 -4.06 0.22
N VAL A 31 4.88 -2.87 -0.03
CA VAL A 31 3.44 -2.56 -0.11
C VAL A 31 2.78 -3.35 -1.24
N ARG A 32 3.39 -3.38 -2.41
CA ARG A 32 2.80 -4.03 -3.58
C ARG A 32 2.72 -5.54 -3.37
N ARG A 33 3.76 -6.12 -2.77
CA ARG A 33 3.81 -7.56 -2.48
C ARG A 33 2.77 -7.96 -1.44
N ILE A 34 2.62 -7.19 -0.36
CA ILE A 34 1.61 -7.49 0.66
C ILE A 34 0.18 -7.22 0.14
N GLU A 35 -0.03 -6.18 -0.66
CA GLU A 35 -1.32 -5.91 -1.32
C GLU A 35 -1.70 -7.04 -2.29
N THR A 36 -0.74 -7.52 -3.08
CA THR A 36 -0.96 -8.65 -3.99
C THR A 36 -1.32 -9.92 -3.21
N TYR A 37 -0.58 -10.22 -2.13
CA TYR A 37 -0.89 -11.35 -1.27
C TYR A 37 -2.30 -11.25 -0.69
N TYR A 38 -2.67 -10.08 -0.17
CA TYR A 38 -3.99 -9.86 0.43
C TYR A 38 -5.12 -10.06 -0.60
N LYS A 39 -5.02 -9.44 -1.78
CA LYS A 39 -6.05 -9.57 -2.82
C LYS A 39 -6.16 -11.01 -3.33
N THR A 40 -5.04 -11.65 -3.64
CA THR A 40 -5.06 -13.00 -4.22
C THR A 40 -5.34 -14.09 -3.20
N GLU A 41 -4.60 -14.14 -2.09
CA GLU A 41 -4.68 -15.24 -1.13
C GLU A 41 -5.84 -15.07 -0.15
N ILE A 42 -6.16 -13.83 0.28
CA ILE A 42 -7.24 -13.58 1.25
C ILE A 42 -8.56 -13.37 0.52
N ILE A 43 -8.67 -12.40 -0.38
CA ILE A 43 -9.98 -12.11 -1.01
C ILE A 43 -10.36 -13.23 -1.97
N ASP A 44 -9.57 -13.43 -3.03
CA ASP A 44 -9.98 -14.29 -4.14
C ASP A 44 -9.97 -15.78 -3.79
N LYS A 45 -8.97 -16.24 -3.04
CA LYS A 45 -8.78 -17.67 -2.74
C LYS A 45 -9.42 -18.14 -1.43
N LEU A 46 -9.60 -17.26 -0.44
CA LEU A 46 -10.11 -17.62 0.88
C LEU A 46 -11.58 -17.23 1.05
N TRP A 47 -11.90 -15.94 1.00
CA TRP A 47 -13.25 -15.44 1.26
C TRP A 47 -14.22 -15.63 0.09
N PHE A 48 -13.78 -15.39 -1.15
CA PHE A 48 -14.65 -15.37 -2.34
C PHE A 48 -14.35 -16.50 -3.34
N ASN A 49 -13.69 -17.56 -2.86
CA ASN A 49 -13.44 -18.77 -3.65
C ASN A 49 -14.58 -19.78 -3.50
N PHE A 50 -15.58 -19.72 -4.36
CA PHE A 50 -16.72 -20.65 -4.28
C PHE A 50 -16.44 -22.05 -4.87
N THR A 51 -15.22 -22.30 -5.36
CA THR A 51 -14.83 -23.60 -5.90
C THR A 51 -14.36 -24.57 -4.81
N PHE A 52 -13.74 -24.08 -3.74
CA PHE A 52 -13.21 -24.90 -2.65
C PHE A 52 -13.81 -24.49 -1.30
N PRO A 53 -14.78 -25.25 -0.76
CA PRO A 53 -15.44 -24.92 0.50
C PRO A 53 -14.44 -24.75 1.65
N ASN A 54 -14.56 -23.64 2.36
CA ASN A 54 -13.79 -23.34 3.56
C ASN A 54 -14.65 -22.51 4.52
N LYS A 55 -14.20 -22.31 5.76
CA LYS A 55 -15.00 -21.59 6.77
C LYS A 55 -15.29 -20.12 6.42
N TYR A 56 -14.45 -19.47 5.62
CA TYR A 56 -14.59 -18.06 5.24
C TYR A 56 -15.63 -17.89 4.13
N ASN A 57 -15.52 -18.64 3.04
CA ASN A 57 -16.53 -18.60 1.98
C ASN A 57 -17.88 -19.16 2.44
N LYS A 58 -17.87 -20.14 3.36
CA LYS A 58 -19.09 -20.64 3.99
C LYS A 58 -19.78 -19.53 4.77
N TRP A 59 -19.06 -18.71 5.53
CA TRP A 59 -19.67 -17.58 6.23
C TRP A 59 -20.30 -16.57 5.26
N ILE A 60 -19.63 -16.23 4.15
CA ILE A 60 -20.19 -15.34 3.11
C ILE A 60 -21.45 -15.93 2.48
N CYS A 61 -21.45 -17.23 2.17
CA CYS A 61 -22.61 -17.93 1.62
C CYS A 61 -23.74 -18.02 2.65
N ASP A 62 -23.51 -18.63 3.81
CA ASP A 62 -24.56 -18.92 4.80
C ASP A 62 -25.29 -17.66 5.27
N TYR A 63 -24.59 -16.53 5.43
CA TYR A 63 -25.20 -15.28 5.90
C TYR A 63 -25.81 -14.43 4.79
N TYR A 64 -25.25 -14.48 3.56
CA TYR A 64 -25.58 -13.51 2.51
C TYR A 64 -25.84 -14.11 1.13
N GLU A 65 -26.03 -15.44 1.00
CA GLU A 65 -26.37 -16.11 -0.26
C GLU A 65 -27.58 -15.47 -0.96
N ASN A 66 -28.58 -15.05 -0.18
CA ASN A 66 -29.78 -14.37 -0.67
C ASN A 66 -29.65 -12.83 -0.71
N SER A 67 -28.46 -12.29 -0.49
CA SER A 67 -28.20 -10.84 -0.43
C SER A 67 -26.92 -10.47 -1.18
N PRO A 68 -26.91 -10.60 -2.52
CA PRO A 68 -25.73 -10.38 -3.35
C PRO A 68 -25.20 -8.93 -3.29
N ALA A 69 -26.05 -7.96 -2.95
CA ALA A 69 -25.63 -6.58 -2.72
C ALA A 69 -24.65 -6.46 -1.55
N ILE A 70 -24.91 -7.18 -0.46
CA ILE A 70 -24.11 -7.13 0.77
C ILE A 70 -22.80 -7.87 0.57
N GLN A 71 -22.84 -9.03 -0.10
CA GLN A 71 -21.62 -9.73 -0.49
C GLN A 71 -20.68 -8.83 -1.33
N ARG A 72 -21.26 -8.04 -2.25
CA ARG A 72 -20.49 -7.08 -3.04
C ARG A 72 -19.91 -5.96 -2.18
N GLU A 73 -20.70 -5.39 -1.28
CA GLU A 73 -20.24 -4.31 -0.40
C GLU A 73 -19.12 -4.75 0.55
N ILE A 74 -19.24 -5.95 1.13
CA ILE A 74 -18.17 -6.58 1.93
C ILE A 74 -16.92 -6.77 1.06
N ARG A 75 -17.07 -7.27 -0.17
CA ARG A 75 -15.95 -7.44 -1.09
C ARG A 75 -15.28 -6.10 -1.41
N GLU A 76 -16.04 -5.07 -1.73
CA GLU A 76 -15.53 -3.73 -2.03
C GLU A 76 -14.79 -3.12 -0.83
N SER A 77 -15.32 -3.32 0.39
CA SER A 77 -14.63 -2.90 1.62
C SER A 77 -13.30 -3.64 1.78
N MET A 78 -13.26 -4.95 1.53
CA MET A 78 -12.01 -5.72 1.56
C MET A 78 -11.03 -5.29 0.46
N ASP A 79 -11.49 -5.09 -0.77
CA ASP A 79 -10.68 -4.65 -1.91
C ASP A 79 -10.06 -3.26 -1.74
N SER A 80 -10.63 -2.44 -0.83
CA SER A 80 -10.11 -1.11 -0.46
C SER A 80 -8.77 -1.15 0.30
N PHE A 81 -8.24 -2.33 0.61
CA PHE A 81 -6.98 -2.50 1.32
C PHE A 81 -5.80 -1.79 0.64
N ALA A 82 -5.26 -0.78 1.30
CA ALA A 82 -4.14 0.01 0.81
C ALA A 82 -3.27 0.53 1.98
N PRO A 83 -2.30 -0.27 2.49
CA PRO A 83 -1.48 0.16 3.62
C PRO A 83 -0.60 1.34 3.24
N VAL A 84 -0.70 2.43 4.01
CA VAL A 84 0.01 3.69 3.75
C VAL A 84 1.52 3.47 3.70
N SER A 85 2.17 3.97 2.64
CA SER A 85 3.61 3.91 2.47
C SER A 85 4.36 4.97 3.27
N ARG A 86 5.60 4.67 3.66
CA ARG A 86 6.43 5.52 4.53
C ARG A 86 7.00 6.73 3.77
N GLY A 87 6.20 7.78 3.59
CA GLY A 87 6.62 9.01 2.93
C GLY A 87 7.15 10.09 3.88
N LYS A 88 8.40 10.03 4.36
CA LYS A 88 9.15 11.28 4.66
C LYS A 88 9.71 11.80 3.33
N GLN A 89 8.87 12.48 2.57
CA GLN A 89 9.26 13.15 1.33
C GLN A 89 10.28 14.24 1.67
N SER A 90 11.53 14.05 1.29
CA SER A 90 12.41 15.21 1.09
C SER A 90 12.17 15.74 -0.32
N SER A 91 10.96 16.25 -0.59
CA SER A 91 10.64 16.95 -1.85
C SER A 91 11.67 18.05 -2.12
N VAL A 92 12.20 18.63 -1.05
CA VAL A 92 13.30 19.60 -1.02
C VAL A 92 14.50 19.13 -1.83
N LEU A 93 14.98 17.89 -1.67
CA LEU A 93 16.21 17.43 -2.35
C LEU A 93 16.00 17.25 -3.86
N PHE A 94 14.82 16.76 -4.26
CA PHE A 94 14.48 16.63 -5.68
C PHE A 94 14.31 18.01 -6.34
N VAL A 95 13.59 18.92 -5.67
CA VAL A 95 13.39 20.30 -6.16
C VAL A 95 14.73 21.03 -6.23
N THR A 96 15.59 20.93 -5.22
CA THR A 96 16.94 21.51 -5.23
C THR A 96 17.78 20.93 -6.38
N GLY A 97 17.74 19.61 -6.61
CA GLY A 97 18.46 18.99 -7.73
C GLY A 97 18.01 19.51 -9.10
N VAL A 98 16.70 19.66 -9.32
CA VAL A 98 16.14 20.22 -10.56
C VAL A 98 16.55 21.68 -10.75
N VAL A 99 16.50 22.50 -9.70
CA VAL A 99 16.89 23.92 -9.76
C VAL A 99 18.39 24.06 -10.08
N VAL A 100 19.26 23.27 -9.42
CA VAL A 100 20.71 23.28 -9.68
C VAL A 100 21.02 22.84 -11.11
N PHE A 101 20.31 21.84 -11.63
CA PHE A 101 20.47 21.39 -13.02
C PHE A 101 20.08 22.47 -14.03
N VAL A 102 18.94 23.15 -13.83
CA VAL A 102 18.50 24.24 -14.71
C VAL A 102 19.47 25.42 -14.68
N LEU A 103 19.98 25.79 -13.50
CA LEU A 103 21.00 26.84 -13.37
C LEU A 103 22.30 26.48 -14.11
N GLY A 104 22.75 25.22 -14.02
CA GLY A 104 23.91 24.74 -14.78
C GLY A 104 23.68 24.83 -16.30
N LEU A 105 22.50 24.44 -16.80
CA LEU A 105 22.19 24.56 -18.24
C LEU A 105 22.14 26.02 -18.72
N LEU A 106 21.59 26.94 -17.92
CA LEU A 106 21.54 28.36 -18.23
C LEU A 106 22.93 29.01 -18.23
N SER A 107 23.86 28.48 -17.42
CA SER A 107 25.24 28.97 -17.34
C SER A 107 26.02 28.79 -18.65
N PHE A 108 25.69 27.78 -19.46
CA PHE A 108 26.29 27.58 -20.79
C PHE A 108 25.89 28.64 -21.82
N VAL A 109 24.79 29.36 -21.58
CA VAL A 109 24.29 30.41 -22.48
C VAL A 109 24.90 31.78 -22.15
N LEU A 110 25.52 31.92 -20.97
CA LEU A 110 26.13 33.16 -20.50
C LEU A 110 27.66 33.13 -20.72
N PRO A 111 28.22 33.98 -21.60
CA PRO A 111 29.64 33.93 -21.97
C PRO A 111 30.61 34.40 -20.85
N GLU A 112 30.08 34.86 -19.72
CA GLU A 112 30.86 35.37 -18.58
C GLU A 112 31.17 34.30 -17.52
N LEU A 113 30.55 33.12 -17.60
CA LEU A 113 30.78 32.02 -16.65
C LEU A 113 31.83 31.03 -17.17
N ASP A 114 32.76 30.68 -16.29
CA ASP A 114 33.75 29.63 -16.55
C ASP A 114 33.05 28.30 -16.86
N GLU A 115 33.39 27.72 -18.00
CA GLU A 115 32.86 26.46 -18.50
C GLU A 115 33.02 25.32 -17.46
N THR A 116 34.10 25.38 -16.66
CA THR A 116 34.38 24.45 -15.56
C THR A 116 33.31 24.51 -14.46
N ILE A 117 32.83 25.71 -14.13
CA ILE A 117 31.80 25.92 -13.10
C ILE A 117 30.45 25.44 -13.62
N SER A 118 30.16 25.68 -14.90
CA SER A 118 28.94 25.24 -15.57
C SER A 118 28.81 23.71 -15.61
N ILE A 119 29.90 23.01 -15.95
CA ILE A 119 29.98 21.54 -15.96
C ILE A 119 29.80 20.96 -14.55
N CYS A 120 30.45 21.56 -13.53
CA CYS A 120 30.31 21.12 -12.14
C CYS A 120 28.86 21.24 -11.63
N LEU A 121 28.17 22.35 -11.95
CA LEU A 121 26.79 22.59 -11.55
C LEU A 121 25.81 21.61 -12.22
N THR A 122 25.97 21.34 -13.51
CA THR A 122 25.13 20.37 -14.22
C THR A 122 25.31 18.96 -13.65
N LEU A 123 26.55 18.52 -13.42
CA LEU A 123 26.83 17.21 -12.80
C LEU A 123 26.26 17.10 -11.38
N ALA A 124 26.43 18.13 -10.55
CA ALA A 124 25.85 18.15 -9.20
C ALA A 124 24.31 18.07 -9.23
N GLY A 125 23.67 18.79 -10.16
CA GLY A 125 22.22 18.74 -10.38
C GLY A 125 21.73 17.35 -10.79
N VAL A 126 22.44 16.68 -11.71
CA VAL A 126 22.11 15.30 -12.14
C VAL A 126 22.25 14.32 -10.98
N VAL A 127 23.35 14.36 -10.23
CA VAL A 127 23.57 13.45 -9.09
C VAL A 127 22.52 13.64 -8.01
N LEU A 128 22.21 14.89 -7.64
CA LEU A 128 21.19 15.19 -6.64
C LEU A 128 19.78 14.85 -7.13
N GLY A 129 19.48 15.08 -8.41
CA GLY A 129 18.21 14.75 -9.04
C GLY A 129 17.96 13.24 -9.10
N VAL A 130 18.94 12.47 -9.57
CA VAL A 130 18.87 11.00 -9.63
C VAL A 130 18.79 10.40 -8.23
N TRP A 131 19.62 10.86 -7.28
CA TRP A 131 19.57 10.40 -5.90
C TRP A 131 18.24 10.74 -5.23
N GLY A 132 17.72 11.94 -5.45
CA GLY A 132 16.40 12.37 -4.99
C GLY A 132 15.27 11.52 -5.58
N PHE A 133 15.35 11.18 -6.87
CA PHE A 133 14.37 10.34 -7.57
C PHE A 133 14.40 8.88 -7.09
N VAL A 134 15.58 8.28 -6.95
CA VAL A 134 15.74 6.91 -6.42
C VAL A 134 15.23 6.82 -4.98
N LYS A 135 15.54 7.81 -4.14
CA LYS A 135 15.05 7.87 -2.76
C LYS A 135 13.52 8.08 -2.72
N ARG A 136 12.97 8.87 -3.63
CA ARG A 136 11.51 9.07 -3.80
C ARG A 136 10.81 7.78 -4.23
N SER A 137 11.35 7.07 -5.22
CA SER A 137 10.83 5.78 -5.71
C SER A 137 10.83 4.70 -4.62
N ASN A 138 11.90 4.60 -3.82
CA ASN A 138 12.00 3.65 -2.71
C ASN A 138 11.24 4.04 -1.43
N SER A 139 10.76 5.29 -1.31
CA SER A 139 10.00 5.74 -0.13
C SER A 139 8.50 5.42 -0.22
N GLY A 140 7.96 5.27 -1.44
CA GLY A 140 6.56 4.92 -1.66
C GLY A 140 6.26 3.41 -1.69
N SER A 141 7.29 2.56 -1.68
CA SER A 141 7.13 1.11 -1.90
C SER A 141 7.05 0.29 -0.61
N CYS A 142 7.30 0.88 0.56
CA CYS A 142 7.37 0.14 1.82
C CYS A 142 6.45 0.73 2.89
N CYS A 143 5.78 -0.12 3.68
CA CYS A 143 4.94 0.27 4.81
C CYS A 143 5.51 -0.21 6.15
N GLU A 144 5.02 0.39 7.24
CA GLU A 144 5.27 -0.09 8.60
C GLU A 144 4.26 -1.19 8.98
N MET A 145 4.64 -2.09 9.88
CA MET A 145 3.73 -3.12 10.42
C MET A 145 2.51 -2.50 11.12
N SER A 146 2.69 -1.34 11.76
CA SER A 146 1.61 -0.56 12.37
C SER A 146 0.61 -0.06 11.34
N ALA A 147 1.07 0.42 10.18
CA ALA A 147 0.21 0.86 9.09
C ALA A 147 -0.60 -0.31 8.51
N LEU A 148 0.03 -1.48 8.39
CA LEU A 148 -0.65 -2.72 7.98
C LEU A 148 -1.74 -3.12 8.98
N SER A 149 -1.41 -3.17 10.28
CA SER A 149 -2.38 -3.51 11.33
C SER A 149 -3.52 -2.51 11.40
N GLY A 150 -3.25 -1.21 11.24
CA GLY A 150 -4.27 -0.17 11.22
C GLY A 150 -5.21 -0.29 10.03
N GLU A 151 -4.69 -0.68 8.87
CA GLU A 151 -5.50 -0.87 7.67
C GLU A 151 -6.41 -2.10 7.78
N LEU A 152 -5.93 -3.20 8.37
CA LEU A 152 -6.76 -4.37 8.65
C LEU A 152 -7.87 -4.06 9.67
N ASP A 153 -7.58 -3.26 10.70
CA ASP A 153 -8.59 -2.81 11.67
C ASP A 153 -9.63 -1.88 11.03
N ARG A 154 -9.20 -1.00 10.11
CA ARG A 154 -10.10 -0.16 9.32
C ARG A 154 -11.11 -1.00 8.53
N ILE A 155 -10.65 -2.02 7.81
CA ILE A 155 -11.53 -2.90 7.04
C ILE A 155 -12.43 -3.72 7.97
N LYS A 156 -11.90 -4.27 9.06
CA LYS A 156 -12.69 -4.97 10.09
C LYS A 156 -13.88 -4.13 10.55
N LYS A 157 -13.64 -2.84 10.81
CA LYS A 157 -14.69 -1.89 11.23
C LYS A 157 -15.72 -1.66 10.14
N GLN A 158 -15.28 -1.40 8.91
CA GLN A 158 -16.20 -1.21 7.78
C GLN A 158 -17.10 -2.43 7.54
N VAL A 159 -16.54 -3.64 7.55
CA VAL A 159 -17.34 -4.86 7.39
C VAL A 159 -18.29 -5.07 8.56
N ASN A 160 -17.86 -4.83 9.80
CA ASN A 160 -18.79 -4.89 10.95
C ASN A 160 -19.92 -3.85 10.85
N THR A 161 -19.67 -2.66 10.31
CA THR A 161 -20.72 -1.67 10.04
C THR A 161 -21.73 -2.20 9.02
N ILE A 162 -21.26 -2.76 7.90
CA ILE A 162 -22.13 -3.36 6.87
C ILE A 162 -22.99 -4.49 7.46
N ILE A 163 -22.39 -5.36 8.28
CA ILE A 163 -23.10 -6.45 8.96
C ILE A 163 -24.21 -5.88 9.85
N HIS A 164 -23.88 -4.89 10.69
CA HIS A 164 -24.82 -4.34 11.66
C HIS A 164 -25.98 -3.60 11.01
N GLU A 165 -25.70 -2.78 9.99
CA GLU A 165 -26.74 -2.06 9.22
C GLU A 165 -27.71 -3.04 8.54
N HIS A 166 -27.22 -4.20 8.09
CA HIS A 166 -28.11 -5.21 7.54
C HIS A 166 -28.96 -5.94 8.59
N GLU A 167 -28.37 -6.28 9.74
CA GLU A 167 -29.09 -6.94 10.83
C GLU A 167 -30.24 -6.08 11.36
N ASP A 168 -30.09 -4.76 11.38
CA ASP A 168 -31.14 -3.81 11.81
C ASP A 168 -32.29 -3.64 10.79
N HIS A 169 -32.09 -4.08 9.55
CA HIS A 169 -33.07 -3.98 8.46
C HIS A 169 -33.82 -5.30 8.19
N ARG A 170 -33.65 -6.32 9.04
CA ARG A 170 -34.24 -7.66 8.90
C ARG A 170 -35.38 -7.90 9.88
#